data_AF-A0A1H5AA87-F1
#
_entry.id   AF-A0A1H5AA87-F1
#
_cell.length_a   1.000
_cell.length_b   1.000
_cell.length_c   1.000
_cell.angle_alpha   90.00
_cell.angle_beta   90.00
_cell.angle_gamma   90.00
#
_symmetry.space_group_name_H-M   'P 1'
#
loop_
_entity.id
_entity.type
_entity.pdbx_description
1 polymer ?
#
loop_
_entity_poly.entity_id
_entity_poly.type
_entity_poly.pdbx_seq_one_letter_code
_entity_poly.pdbx_strand_id
1 'polypeptide(L)'
;MERVSTLGMRASRYKAKKMIYSFTKKPESKSMEDIDTDTSYLNEPDAFEVNTHVHSWPADHNPFLDRMAKQLKPGFSGALCVQDFLSLVSAATKSDDKSVFTFRVTVDASDKEKLSIKFVVVSVANTTMVPLTADNAGFFTYAMNWMAKHRPSFDLSVCGAEFFWVHVE
;
A
#
# COMPACT_ATOMS: atom_id res chain seq x y z
N MET A 1 60.47 33.43 -64.46
CA MET A 1 61.34 32.56 -63.63
C MET A 1 61.63 33.30 -62.33
N GLU A 2 61.87 32.57 -61.23
CA GLU A 2 61.90 33.00 -59.80
C GLU A 2 60.49 33.11 -59.19
N ARG A 3 59.95 32.24 -58.32
CA ARG A 3 60.39 31.42 -57.15
C ARG A 3 60.60 32.23 -55.85
N VAL A 4 59.71 31.96 -54.88
CA VAL A 4 59.93 31.73 -53.42
C VAL A 4 59.40 32.77 -52.41
N SER A 5 58.53 32.25 -51.52
CA SER A 5 58.29 32.60 -50.09
C SER A 5 57.61 33.93 -49.75
N THR A 6 56.79 34.08 -48.70
CA THR A 6 56.80 33.40 -47.39
C THR A 6 55.44 33.50 -46.71
N LEU A 7 55.04 32.42 -46.02
CA LEU A 7 53.98 32.40 -45.01
C LEU A 7 54.27 33.38 -43.87
N GLY A 8 53.24 34.08 -43.41
CA GLY A 8 53.34 34.93 -42.22
C GLY A 8 52.00 35.46 -41.74
N MET A 9 51.07 34.61 -41.31
CA MET A 9 49.97 35.06 -40.44
C MET A 9 49.86 34.18 -39.21
N ARG A 10 50.11 34.83 -38.07
CA ARG A 10 50.06 34.31 -36.72
C ARG A 10 48.66 33.77 -36.40
N ALA A 11 48.58 32.49 -36.06
CA ALA A 11 47.43 31.91 -35.38
C ALA A 11 47.29 32.53 -33.99
N SER A 12 46.34 33.45 -33.83
CA SER A 12 45.93 33.98 -32.53
C SER A 12 45.06 32.94 -31.82
N ARG A 13 45.46 32.60 -30.60
CA ARG A 13 44.91 31.52 -29.78
C ARG A 13 43.45 31.83 -29.40
N TYR A 14 42.51 31.02 -29.87
CA TYR A 14 41.16 30.98 -29.34
C TYR A 14 41.19 30.44 -27.91
N LYS A 15 40.95 31.31 -26.92
CA LYS A 15 40.67 30.90 -25.54
C LYS A 15 39.25 30.33 -25.48
N ALA A 16 39.15 29.01 -25.37
CA ALA A 16 37.91 28.33 -25.06
C ALA A 16 37.40 28.78 -23.68
N LYS A 17 36.24 29.46 -23.64
CA LYS A 17 35.48 29.70 -22.41
C LYS A 17 34.96 28.35 -21.92
N LYS A 18 35.52 27.86 -20.82
CA LYS A 18 35.05 26.69 -20.08
C LYS A 18 33.66 27.03 -19.54
N MET A 19 32.63 26.54 -20.22
CA MET A 19 31.24 26.64 -19.80
C MET A 19 31.08 25.74 -18.58
N ILE A 20 31.07 26.33 -17.39
CA ILE A 20 30.79 25.62 -16.15
C ILE A 20 29.29 25.30 -16.18
N TYR A 21 28.95 24.05 -16.48
CA TYR A 21 27.63 23.52 -16.19
C TYR A 21 27.46 23.57 -14.67
N SER A 22 26.72 24.58 -14.21
CA SER A 22 26.14 24.59 -12.89
C SER A 22 25.25 23.36 -12.79
N PHE A 23 25.68 22.35 -12.04
CA PHE A 23 24.82 21.30 -11.55
C PHE A 23 23.68 21.97 -10.77
N THR A 24 22.52 22.11 -11.40
CA THR A 24 21.28 22.29 -10.67
C THR A 24 21.20 21.13 -9.70
N LYS A 25 21.18 21.43 -8.39
CA LYS A 25 20.87 20.45 -7.36
C LYS A 25 19.63 19.70 -7.84
N LYS A 26 19.78 18.40 -8.04
CA LYS A 26 18.65 17.47 -8.18
C LYS A 26 17.72 17.82 -7.00
N PRO A 27 16.41 18.07 -7.22
CA PRO A 27 15.52 18.23 -6.09
C PRO A 27 15.72 16.98 -5.24
N GLU A 28 16.15 17.18 -3.99
CA GLU A 28 16.08 16.14 -2.99
C GLU A 28 14.61 15.71 -3.00
N SER A 29 14.34 14.55 -3.60
CA SER A 29 13.07 13.88 -3.41
C SER A 29 12.97 13.77 -1.90
N LYS A 30 12.05 14.53 -1.29
CA LYS A 30 11.56 14.19 0.05
C LYS A 30 11.37 12.68 0.01
N SER A 31 12.15 11.95 0.79
CA SER A 31 11.83 10.56 1.06
C SER A 31 10.37 10.57 1.47
N MET A 32 9.52 10.03 0.62
CA MET A 32 8.13 9.80 0.96
C MET A 32 8.23 8.90 2.19
N GLU A 33 7.93 9.44 3.37
CA GLU A 33 7.95 8.65 4.60
C GLU A 33 6.96 7.52 4.36
N ASP A 34 7.50 6.31 4.19
CA ASP A 34 6.71 5.12 3.99
C ASP A 34 5.93 4.87 5.28
N ILE A 35 4.73 4.31 5.15
CA ILE A 35 3.92 3.99 6.31
C ILE A 35 4.52 2.73 6.94
N ASP A 36 4.85 2.77 8.22
CA ASP A 36 5.32 1.59 8.94
C ASP A 36 4.20 0.55 9.03
N THR A 37 4.44 -0.64 8.45
CA THR A 37 3.48 -1.75 8.44
C THR A 37 4.00 -2.98 9.19
N ASP A 38 3.10 -3.67 9.85
CA ASP A 38 3.37 -4.95 10.48
C ASP A 38 3.17 -6.10 9.49
N THR A 39 4.28 -6.58 8.95
CA THR A 39 4.33 -7.73 8.04
C THR A 39 4.95 -8.96 8.72
N SER A 40 4.94 -9.00 10.06
CA SER A 40 5.63 -10.05 10.84
C SER A 40 5.17 -11.47 10.45
N TYR A 41 3.91 -11.61 10.05
CA TYR A 41 3.32 -12.86 9.58
C TYR A 41 3.99 -13.43 8.32
N LEU A 42 4.73 -12.62 7.55
CA LEU A 42 5.48 -13.07 6.37
C LEU A 42 6.78 -13.82 6.72
N ASN A 43 7.22 -13.76 7.98
CA ASN A 43 8.40 -14.49 8.44
C ASN A 43 8.11 -15.96 8.74
N GLU A 44 6.83 -16.36 8.72
CA GLU A 44 6.44 -17.75 8.94
C GLU A 44 6.86 -18.63 7.76
N PRO A 45 7.32 -19.87 8.01
CA PRO A 45 7.82 -20.75 6.96
C PRO A 45 6.74 -21.15 5.95
N ASP A 46 5.47 -21.21 6.38
CA ASP A 46 4.32 -21.57 5.55
C ASP A 46 3.68 -20.36 4.83
N ALA A 47 4.12 -19.12 5.12
CA ALA A 47 3.56 -17.91 4.52
C ALA A 47 3.66 -17.92 2.99
N PHE A 48 4.72 -18.47 2.42
CA PHE A 48 4.89 -18.54 0.96
C PHE A 48 4.02 -19.62 0.29
N GLU A 49 3.60 -20.65 1.02
CA GLU A 49 2.80 -21.75 0.47
C GLU A 49 1.34 -21.34 0.27
N VAL A 50 0.87 -20.39 1.08
CA VAL A 50 -0.51 -19.89 1.07
C VAL A 50 -0.67 -18.55 0.34
N ASN A 51 0.44 -17.94 -0.11
CA ASN A 51 0.41 -16.67 -0.83
C ASN A 51 -0.11 -16.84 -2.26
N THR A 52 -1.43 -16.78 -2.39
CA THR A 52 -2.10 -16.73 -3.68
C THR A 52 -2.36 -15.28 -4.03
N HIS A 53 -1.63 -14.75 -5.01
CA HIS A 53 -1.96 -13.45 -5.56
C HIS A 53 -3.35 -13.49 -6.21
N VAL A 54 -4.25 -12.61 -5.78
CA VAL A 54 -5.59 -12.47 -6.36
C VAL A 54 -5.71 -11.14 -7.08
N HIS A 55 -6.45 -11.14 -8.19
CA HIS A 55 -6.73 -9.95 -9.02
C HIS A 55 -8.00 -9.20 -8.63
N SER A 56 -8.59 -9.53 -7.47
CA SER A 56 -9.73 -8.82 -6.89
C SER A 56 -9.95 -9.29 -5.45
N TRP A 57 -10.49 -8.40 -4.61
CA TRP A 57 -11.05 -8.81 -3.33
C TRP A 57 -12.10 -9.91 -3.54
N PRO A 58 -12.04 -11.03 -2.80
CA PRO A 58 -13.00 -12.12 -2.95
C PRO A 58 -14.42 -11.61 -2.86
N ALA A 59 -15.17 -11.81 -3.94
CA ALA A 59 -16.52 -11.30 -4.08
C ALA A 59 -17.51 -12.33 -3.56
N ASP A 60 -18.17 -12.01 -2.45
CA ASP A 60 -19.40 -12.71 -2.05
C ASP A 60 -20.60 -11.79 -2.21
N HIS A 61 -21.65 -12.31 -2.85
CA HIS A 61 -22.87 -11.56 -3.17
C HIS A 61 -23.83 -11.48 -1.99
N ASN A 62 -23.36 -10.97 -0.85
CA ASN A 62 -24.23 -10.73 0.30
C ASN A 62 -24.84 -9.31 0.23
N PRO A 63 -26.14 -9.16 -0.11
CA PRO A 63 -26.76 -7.84 -0.28
C PRO A 63 -26.87 -7.05 1.03
N PHE A 64 -26.75 -7.71 2.19
CA PHE A 64 -26.69 -7.02 3.48
C PHE A 64 -25.34 -6.33 3.67
N LEU A 65 -24.25 -6.99 3.27
CA LEU A 65 -22.91 -6.42 3.34
C LEU A 65 -22.73 -5.30 2.32
N ASP A 66 -23.35 -5.40 1.14
CA ASP A 66 -23.38 -4.28 0.17
C ASP A 66 -24.08 -3.03 0.74
N ARG A 67 -25.18 -3.23 1.49
CA ARG A 67 -25.86 -2.12 2.18
C ARG A 67 -25.03 -1.57 3.33
N MET A 68 -24.36 -2.44 4.09
CA MET A 68 -23.49 -2.07 5.20
C MET A 68 -22.27 -1.27 4.70
N ALA A 69 -21.65 -1.70 3.61
CA ALA A 69 -20.53 -1.03 2.96
C ALA A 69 -20.83 0.43 2.63
N LYS A 70 -22.03 0.71 2.11
CA LYS A 70 -22.49 2.08 1.79
C LYS A 70 -22.70 2.98 3.02
N GLN A 71 -22.73 2.40 4.22
CA GLN A 71 -22.90 3.13 5.48
C GLN A 71 -21.59 3.29 6.25
N LEU A 72 -20.47 2.75 5.75
CA LEU A 72 -19.18 2.88 6.40
C LEU A 72 -18.76 4.34 6.45
N LYS A 73 -18.53 4.81 7.67
CA LYS A 73 -18.06 6.14 8.01
C LYS A 73 -17.33 6.05 9.35
N PRO A 74 -16.45 7.01 9.69
CA PRO A 74 -15.77 7.01 10.97
C PRO A 74 -16.75 6.84 12.14
N GLY A 75 -16.41 5.94 13.08
CA GLY A 75 -17.23 5.54 14.22
C GLY A 75 -18.23 4.42 13.96
N PHE A 76 -18.47 4.03 12.70
CA PHE A 76 -19.26 2.83 12.40
C PHE A 76 -18.55 1.58 12.94
N SER A 77 -19.30 0.68 13.57
CA SER A 77 -18.72 -0.52 14.19
C SER A 77 -19.60 -1.74 13.98
N GLY A 78 -18.99 -2.92 14.10
CA GLY A 78 -19.68 -4.18 13.93
C GLY A 78 -18.84 -5.37 14.37
N ALA A 79 -19.45 -6.55 14.28
CA ALA A 79 -18.78 -7.82 14.48
C ALA A 79 -19.22 -8.79 13.37
N LEU A 80 -18.26 -9.41 12.71
CA LEU A 80 -18.47 -10.32 11.58
C LEU A 80 -17.56 -11.53 11.73
N CYS A 81 -17.80 -12.63 11.00
CA CYS A 81 -16.76 -13.63 10.81
C CYS A 81 -15.71 -13.09 9.82
N VAL A 82 -14.51 -13.67 9.78
CA VAL A 82 -13.44 -13.22 8.87
C VAL A 82 -13.90 -13.17 7.40
N GLN A 83 -14.67 -14.16 6.96
CA GLN A 83 -15.18 -14.21 5.58
C GLN A 83 -16.17 -13.08 5.30
N ASP A 84 -17.16 -12.86 6.17
CA ASP A 84 -18.10 -11.75 6.01
C ASP A 84 -17.40 -10.37 6.10
N PHE A 85 -16.37 -10.25 6.93
CA PHE A 85 -15.57 -9.02 6.99
C PHE A 85 -14.81 -8.78 5.67
N LEU A 86 -14.24 -9.83 5.09
CA LEU A 86 -13.61 -9.77 3.77
C LEU A 86 -14.61 -9.37 2.68
N SER A 87 -15.82 -9.92 2.70
CA SER A 87 -16.89 -9.54 1.78
C SER A 87 -17.34 -8.09 1.97
N LEU A 88 -17.39 -7.59 3.22
CA LEU A 88 -17.64 -6.18 3.53
C LEU A 88 -16.55 -5.27 2.94
N VAL A 89 -15.27 -5.64 3.11
CA VAL A 89 -14.14 -4.91 2.52
C VAL A 89 -14.23 -4.90 1.00
N SER A 90 -14.51 -6.04 0.37
CA SER A 90 -14.77 -6.14 -1.07
C SER A 90 -15.88 -5.19 -1.52
N ALA A 91 -17.02 -5.18 -0.81
CA ALA A 91 -18.15 -4.32 -1.15
C ALA A 91 -17.84 -2.83 -0.97
N ALA A 92 -17.13 -2.47 0.10
CA ALA A 92 -16.74 -1.09 0.38
C ALA A 92 -15.78 -0.53 -0.66
N THR A 93 -14.73 -1.30 -0.98
CA THR A 93 -13.69 -0.91 -1.94
C THR A 93 -14.19 -0.94 -3.39
N LYS A 94 -15.21 -1.74 -3.72
CA LYS A 94 -15.92 -1.66 -5.01
C LYS A 94 -16.83 -0.44 -5.12
N SER A 95 -17.44 -0.01 -4.01
CA SER A 95 -18.32 1.16 -4.00
C SER A 95 -17.53 2.46 -4.09
N ASP A 96 -16.30 2.48 -3.59
CA ASP A 96 -15.38 3.61 -3.67
C ASP A 96 -13.92 3.10 -3.78
N ASP A 97 -13.45 2.97 -5.02
CA ASP A 97 -12.14 2.41 -5.36
C ASP A 97 -10.97 3.34 -5.03
N LYS A 98 -11.25 4.61 -4.74
CA LYS A 98 -10.25 5.64 -4.40
C LYS A 98 -10.10 5.84 -2.90
N SER A 99 -11.01 5.29 -2.11
CA SER A 99 -10.97 5.41 -0.67
C SER A 99 -10.12 4.32 -0.03
N VAL A 100 -9.34 4.73 0.96
CA VAL A 100 -8.69 3.88 1.95
C VAL A 100 -9.58 3.87 3.18
N PHE A 101 -10.03 2.68 3.55
CA PHE A 101 -10.79 2.46 4.77
C PHE A 101 -9.83 1.96 5.84
N THR A 102 -9.77 2.66 6.97
CA THR A 102 -8.98 2.23 8.13
C THR A 102 -9.89 1.77 9.23
N PHE A 103 -9.63 0.59 9.75
CA PHE A 103 -10.39 -0.08 10.80
C PHE A 103 -9.50 -0.31 12.00
N ARG A 104 -10.03 -0.06 13.19
CA ARG A 104 -9.52 -0.69 14.39
C ARG A 104 -10.16 -2.05 14.50
N VAL A 105 -9.34 -3.09 14.52
CA VAL A 105 -9.78 -4.48 14.49
C VAL A 105 -9.43 -5.14 15.81
N THR A 106 -10.34 -5.97 16.31
CA THR A 106 -10.07 -6.95 17.33
C THR A 106 -10.52 -8.32 16.83
N VAL A 107 -9.59 -9.26 16.74
CA VAL A 107 -9.85 -10.63 16.31
C VAL A 107 -10.08 -11.51 17.54
N ASP A 108 -11.26 -12.10 17.59
CA ASP A 108 -11.71 -13.00 18.65
C ASP A 108 -11.59 -14.44 18.15
N ALA A 109 -10.66 -15.19 18.76
CA ALA A 109 -10.40 -16.59 18.48
C ALA A 109 -11.01 -17.53 19.53
N SER A 110 -12.03 -17.08 20.27
CA SER A 110 -12.70 -17.91 21.28
C SER A 110 -13.45 -19.11 20.67
N ASP A 111 -14.00 -18.95 19.46
CA ASP A 111 -14.56 -20.04 18.69
C ASP A 111 -13.44 -20.70 17.86
N LYS A 112 -13.18 -21.98 18.14
CA LYS A 112 -12.14 -22.78 17.48
C LYS A 112 -12.43 -23.03 16.00
N GLU A 113 -13.69 -22.94 15.58
CA GLU A 113 -14.10 -23.22 14.22
C GLU A 113 -14.21 -21.95 13.37
N LYS A 114 -14.43 -20.78 13.99
CA LYS A 114 -14.65 -19.52 13.27
C LYS A 114 -14.08 -18.31 14.00
N LEU A 115 -13.09 -17.66 13.39
CA LEU A 115 -12.62 -16.36 13.84
C LEU A 115 -13.68 -15.28 13.63
N SER A 116 -13.91 -14.46 14.66
CA SER A 116 -14.74 -13.26 14.57
C SER A 116 -13.88 -12.00 14.59
N ILE A 117 -14.18 -11.06 13.71
CA ILE A 117 -13.60 -9.72 13.65
C ILE A 117 -14.62 -8.74 14.23
N LYS A 118 -14.28 -8.13 15.36
CA LYS A 118 -14.91 -6.90 15.84
C LYS A 118 -14.15 -5.73 15.25
N PHE A 119 -14.86 -4.72 14.74
CA PHE A 119 -14.20 -3.60 14.10
C PHE A 119 -14.88 -2.27 14.38
N VAL A 120 -14.11 -1.20 14.28
CA VAL A 120 -14.57 0.19 14.24
C VAL A 120 -13.88 0.89 13.07
N VAL A 121 -14.63 1.57 12.21
CA VAL A 121 -14.06 2.42 11.17
C VAL A 121 -13.42 3.63 11.84
N VAL A 122 -12.11 3.75 11.73
CA VAL A 122 -11.33 4.87 12.28
C VAL A 122 -11.32 6.03 11.29
N SER A 123 -11.09 5.75 10.02
CA SER A 123 -11.05 6.78 8.97
C SER A 123 -11.48 6.22 7.61
N VAL A 124 -11.96 7.13 6.76
CA VAL A 124 -12.17 6.90 5.33
C VAL A 124 -11.50 8.07 4.63
N ALA A 125 -10.43 7.81 3.90
CA ALA A 125 -9.61 8.85 3.28
C ALA A 125 -9.45 8.58 1.80
N ASN A 126 -9.63 9.62 0.98
CA ASN A 126 -9.32 9.56 -0.45
C ASN A 126 -7.83 9.83 -0.62
N THR A 127 -7.01 8.82 -0.39
CA THR A 127 -5.53 8.90 -0.47
C THR A 127 -5.00 7.83 -1.40
N THR A 128 -3.96 8.17 -2.16
CA THR A 128 -3.27 7.27 -3.09
C THR A 128 -2.02 6.62 -2.47
N MET A 129 -1.74 6.88 -1.20
CA MET A 129 -0.53 6.38 -0.57
C MET A 129 -0.75 4.98 -0.01
N VAL A 130 -0.55 3.99 -0.86
CA VAL A 130 -0.43 2.59 -0.48
C VAL A 130 1.04 2.35 -0.09
N PRO A 131 1.33 1.82 1.11
CA PRO A 131 2.69 1.49 1.53
C PRO A 131 3.34 0.48 0.57
N LEU A 132 4.67 0.52 0.44
CA LEU A 132 5.40 -0.44 -0.41
C LEU A 132 5.25 -1.89 0.09
N THR A 133 5.03 -2.03 1.39
CA THR A 133 4.87 -3.29 2.13
C THR A 133 3.41 -3.72 2.26
N ALA A 134 2.48 -3.06 1.58
CA ALA A 134 1.10 -3.49 1.54
C ALA A 134 0.98 -4.87 0.88
N ASP A 135 0.09 -5.69 1.43
CA ASP A 135 -0.11 -7.07 1.02
C ASP A 135 -1.42 -7.22 0.24
N ASN A 136 -1.51 -8.30 -0.52
CA ASN A 136 -2.60 -8.56 -1.44
C ASN A 136 -3.78 -9.28 -0.75
N ALA A 137 -4.99 -9.02 -1.22
CA ALA A 137 -6.23 -9.56 -0.65
C ALA A 137 -6.26 -11.10 -0.47
N GLY A 138 -5.50 -11.86 -1.26
CA GLY A 138 -5.42 -13.31 -1.15
C GLY A 138 -4.75 -13.77 0.14
N PHE A 139 -3.89 -12.92 0.71
CA PHE A 139 -3.20 -13.18 1.97
C PHE A 139 -3.99 -12.79 3.20
N PHE A 140 -5.11 -12.09 3.01
CA PHE A 140 -5.87 -11.47 4.09
C PHE A 140 -6.28 -12.45 5.19
N THR A 141 -6.86 -13.59 4.80
CA THR A 141 -7.33 -14.59 5.77
C THR A 141 -6.17 -15.18 6.57
N TYR A 142 -5.02 -15.43 5.93
CA TYR A 142 -3.83 -15.92 6.62
C TYR A 142 -3.32 -14.89 7.63
N ALA A 143 -3.17 -13.63 7.21
CA ALA A 143 -2.75 -12.53 8.07
C ALA A 143 -3.69 -12.40 9.29
N MET A 144 -5.01 -12.41 9.10
CA MET A 144 -5.97 -12.33 10.21
C MET A 144 -5.83 -13.51 11.21
N ASN A 145 -5.59 -14.72 10.71
CA ASN A 145 -5.34 -15.89 11.58
C ASN A 145 -4.05 -15.74 12.39
N TRP A 146 -3.00 -15.22 11.78
CA TRP A 146 -1.74 -14.97 12.47
C TRP A 146 -1.90 -13.87 13.52
N MET A 147 -2.54 -12.76 13.16
CA MET A 147 -2.79 -11.64 14.06
C MET A 147 -3.63 -12.06 15.26
N ALA A 148 -4.66 -12.88 15.07
CA ALA A 148 -5.49 -13.40 16.17
C ALA A 148 -4.68 -14.06 17.29
N LYS A 149 -3.54 -14.70 16.96
CA LYS A 149 -2.68 -15.40 17.92
C LYS A 149 -1.63 -14.50 18.57
N HIS A 150 -1.11 -13.52 17.83
CA HIS A 150 0.07 -12.75 18.25
C HIS A 150 -0.25 -11.31 18.64
N ARG A 151 -1.20 -10.68 17.94
CA ARG A 151 -1.61 -9.28 18.09
C ARG A 151 -3.11 -9.18 17.80
N PRO A 152 -3.97 -9.55 18.76
CA PRO A 152 -5.41 -9.68 18.50
C PRO A 152 -6.10 -8.33 18.33
N SER A 153 -5.45 -7.21 18.64
CA SER A 153 -5.92 -5.85 18.38
C SER A 153 -4.90 -5.12 17.53
N PHE A 154 -5.35 -4.43 16.49
CA PHE A 154 -4.50 -3.68 15.57
C PHE A 154 -5.33 -2.73 14.71
N ASP A 155 -4.69 -1.71 14.13
CA ASP A 155 -5.28 -0.91 13.07
C ASP A 155 -4.93 -1.52 11.70
N LEU A 156 -5.92 -1.57 10.81
CA LEU A 156 -5.88 -2.21 9.49
C LEU A 156 -6.40 -1.24 8.44
N SER A 157 -5.67 -1.04 7.37
CA SER A 157 -6.17 -0.29 6.20
C SER A 157 -6.36 -1.20 5.00
N VAL A 158 -7.36 -0.88 4.17
CA VAL A 158 -7.70 -1.58 2.93
C VAL A 158 -8.07 -0.57 1.83
N CYS A 159 -7.84 -0.91 0.56
CA CYS A 159 -8.21 -0.06 -0.58
C CYS A 159 -8.70 -0.84 -1.81
N GLY A 160 -9.21 -0.11 -2.81
CA GLY A 160 -9.71 -0.62 -4.10
C GLY A 160 -8.71 -1.46 -4.90
N ALA A 161 -7.42 -1.19 -4.77
CA ALA A 161 -6.36 -1.88 -5.50
C ALA A 161 -5.98 -3.24 -4.89
N GLU A 162 -6.91 -3.91 -4.19
CA GLU A 162 -6.70 -5.23 -3.59
C GLU A 162 -5.63 -5.29 -2.50
N PHE A 163 -5.24 -4.14 -1.97
CA PHE A 163 -4.21 -4.06 -0.95
C PHE A 163 -4.79 -3.85 0.44
N PHE A 164 -4.13 -4.48 1.40
CA PHE A 164 -4.28 -4.18 2.82
C PHE A 164 -2.92 -4.02 3.49
N TRP A 165 -2.92 -3.36 4.63
CA TRP A 165 -1.76 -3.34 5.50
C TRP A 165 -2.20 -3.20 6.96
N VAL A 166 -1.48 -3.89 7.82
CA VAL A 166 -1.59 -3.76 9.27
C VAL A 166 -0.61 -2.67 9.69
N HIS A 167 -1.05 -1.73 10.53
CA HIS A 167 -0.19 -0.66 11.04
C HIS A 167 0.67 -1.18 12.19
N VAL A 168 1.90 -0.71 12.30
CA VAL A 168 2.71 -0.91 13.51
C VAL A 168 2.12 -0.04 14.62
N GLU A 169 1.80 -0.65 15.76
CA GLU A 169 1.44 0.07 17.00
C GLU A 169 2.66 0.56 17.77
#